data_AF-A0A0A0DAJ3-F1
#
_entry.id   AF-A0A0A0DAJ3-F1
#
_cell.length_a   1.000
_cell.length_b   1.000
_cell.length_c   1.000
_cell.angle_alpha   90.00
_cell.angle_beta   90.00
_cell.angle_gamma   90.00
#
_symmetry.space_group_name_H-M   'P 1'
#
loop_
_entity.id
_entity.type
_entity.pdbx_description
1 polymer ?
#
loop_
_entity_poly.entity_id
_entity_poly.type
_entity_poly.pdbx_seq_one_letter_code
_entity_poly.pdbx_strand_id
1 'polypeptide(L)'
;MILTEEKRTPRRATNLSLSAEATRRAREYGLNISRIAEDAIVEAVRRHEGELWKQENAEAIRSYNEWVAEEGLPFAKFRQF
;
A
#
# COMPACT_ATOMS: atom_id res chain seq x y z
N MET A 1 25.11 7.05 -8.23
CA MET A 1 24.94 6.71 -6.80
C MET A 1 23.88 7.66 -6.25
N ILE A 2 22.60 7.26 -6.28
CA ILE A 2 21.51 8.09 -5.77
C ILE A 2 21.24 7.61 -4.34
N LEU A 3 21.68 8.39 -3.35
CA LEU A 3 21.25 8.18 -1.97
C LEU A 3 19.76 8.56 -1.91
N THR A 4 18.91 7.56 -1.74
CA THR A 4 17.55 7.81 -1.25
C THR A 4 17.71 8.27 0.19
N GLU A 5 17.52 9.57 0.42
CA GLU A 5 17.43 10.11 1.76
C GLU A 5 16.08 9.65 2.32
N GLU A 6 16.09 8.54 3.05
CA GLU A 6 14.93 8.04 3.77
C GLU A 6 14.64 9.06 4.89
N LYS A 7 13.85 10.09 4.55
CA LYS A 7 13.45 11.16 5.44
C LYS A 7 12.72 10.50 6.61
N ARG A 8 13.40 10.33 7.74
CA ARG A 8 12.81 9.75 8.96
C ARG A 8 11.72 10.69 9.46
N THR A 9 10.49 10.43 9.01
CA THR A 9 9.31 11.14 9.48
C THR A 9 9.23 10.99 11.00
N PRO A 10 9.09 12.08 11.76
CA PRO A 10 9.07 12.01 13.20
C PRO A 10 7.90 11.13 13.66
N ARG A 11 8.19 10.09 14.43
CA ARG A 11 7.17 9.23 15.03
C ARG A 11 6.47 10.02 16.13
N ARG A 12 5.14 10.11 16.04
CA ARG A 12 4.31 10.68 17.10
C ARG A 12 3.76 9.56 17.97
N ALA A 13 3.93 9.69 19.28
CA ALA A 13 3.25 8.81 20.22
C ALA A 13 1.73 9.08 20.16
N THR A 14 0.95 8.04 19.85
CA THR A 14 -0.50 8.12 19.74
C THR A 14 -1.10 7.14 20.75
N ASN A 15 -2.06 7.60 21.56
CA ASN A 15 -2.78 6.72 22.48
C ASN A 15 -3.84 5.96 21.67
N LEU A 16 -3.79 4.62 21.70
CA LEU A 16 -4.64 3.73 20.93
C LEU A 16 -5.28 2.70 21.85
N SER A 17 -6.59 2.52 21.73
CA SER A 17 -7.30 1.44 22.40
C SER A 17 -7.20 0.16 21.57
N LEU A 18 -6.51 -0.85 22.10
CA LEU A 18 -6.38 -2.19 21.50
C LEU A 18 -7.08 -3.22 22.37
N SER A 19 -7.43 -4.36 21.78
CA SER A 19 -7.95 -5.51 22.53
C SER A 19 -6.95 -5.92 23.62
N ALA A 20 -7.44 -5.98 24.86
CA ALA A 20 -6.64 -6.39 26.01
C ALA A 20 -6.08 -7.81 25.81
N GLU A 21 -6.89 -8.72 25.28
CA GLU A 21 -6.49 -10.10 25.04
C GLU A 21 -5.46 -10.24 23.92
N ALA A 22 -5.59 -9.46 22.84
CA ALA A 22 -4.60 -9.45 21.77
C ALA A 22 -3.26 -8.88 22.27
N THR A 23 -3.31 -7.80 23.06
CA THR A 23 -2.12 -7.16 23.65
C THR A 23 -1.41 -8.11 24.62
N ARG A 24 -2.17 -8.83 25.46
CA ARG A 24 -1.63 -9.83 26.40
C ARG A 24 -0.88 -10.93 25.66
N ARG A 25 -1.52 -11.60 24.70
CA ARG A 25 -0.90 -12.67 23.91
C ARG A 25 0.31 -12.19 23.12
N ALA A 26 0.24 -10.99 22.54
CA ALA A 26 1.37 -10.41 21.82
C ALA A 26 2.59 -10.21 22.74
N ARG A 27 2.38 -9.76 23.99
CA ARG A 27 3.46 -9.67 24.99
C ARG A 27 4.00 -11.04 25.38
N GLU A 28 3.14 -12.03 25.59
CA GLU A 28 3.55 -13.42 25.90
C GLU A 28 4.44 -14.01 24.80
N TYR A 29 4.17 -13.66 23.54
CA TYR A 29 4.96 -14.08 22.38
C TYR A 29 6.16 -13.16 22.08
N GLY A 30 6.42 -12.13 22.89
CA GLY A 30 7.53 -11.19 22.66
C GLY A 30 7.39 -10.33 21.41
N LEU A 31 6.17 -10.13 20.91
CA LEU A 31 5.90 -9.35 19.70
C LEU A 31 5.98 -7.84 19.97
N ASN A 32 6.56 -7.10 19.02
CA ASN A 32 6.61 -5.64 19.07
C ASN A 32 5.28 -5.03 18.59
N ILE A 33 4.36 -4.81 19.53
CA ILE A 33 3.02 -4.29 19.27
C ILE A 33 3.06 -2.95 18.54
N SER A 34 3.96 -2.05 18.92
CA SER A 34 4.08 -0.73 18.29
C SER A 34 4.48 -0.85 16.83
N ARG A 35 5.42 -1.75 16.51
CA ARG A 35 5.84 -1.99 15.13
C ARG A 35 4.74 -2.62 14.29
N ILE A 36 4.05 -3.61 14.83
CA ILE A 36 2.92 -4.27 14.16
C ILE A 36 1.80 -3.26 13.87
N ALA A 37 1.48 -2.40 14.84
CA ALA A 37 0.46 -1.37 14.66
C ALA A 37 0.86 -0.34 13.59
N GLU A 38 2.13 0.10 13.59
CA GLU A 38 2.66 0.99 12.56
C GLU A 38 2.54 0.38 11.17
N ASP A 39 3.05 -0.85 10.99
CA ASP A 39 3.03 -1.55 9.69
C ASP A 39 1.57 -1.76 9.21
N ALA A 40 0.67 -2.13 10.11
CA ALA A 40 -0.75 -2.32 9.79
C ALA A 40 -1.44 -1.02 9.35
N ILE A 41 -1.13 0.11 10.00
CA ILE A 41 -1.67 1.43 9.63
C ILE A 41 -1.15 1.85 8.27
N VAL A 42 0.17 1.73 8.03
CA VAL A 42 0.78 2.07 6.75
C VAL A 42 0.16 1.27 5.61
N GLU A 43 -0.03 -0.03 5.81
CA GLU A 43 -0.66 -0.89 4.80
C GLU A 43 -2.13 -0.52 4.56
N ALA A 44 -2.88 -0.24 5.63
CA ALA A 44 -4.28 0.19 5.50
C ALA A 44 -4.42 1.51 4.72
N VAL A 45 -3.52 2.48 4.97
CA VAL A 45 -3.48 3.75 4.25
C VAL A 45 -3.15 3.52 2.78
N ARG A 46 -2.07 2.79 2.48
CA ARG A 46 -1.67 2.48 1.10
C ARG A 46 -2.79 1.81 0.31
N ARG A 47 -3.46 0.83 0.92
CA ARG A 47 -4.60 0.17 0.30
C ARG A 47 -5.72 1.17 0.00
N HIS A 48 -6.05 2.02 0.97
CA HIS A 48 -7.12 3.00 0.79
C HIS A 48 -6.78 4.02 -0.32
N GLU A 49 -5.56 4.54 -0.34
CA GLU A 49 -5.06 5.42 -1.39
C GLU A 49 -5.12 4.72 -2.76
N GLY A 50 -4.75 3.44 -2.84
CA GLY A 50 -4.87 2.65 -4.07
C GLY A 50 -6.31 2.48 -4.54
N GLU A 51 -7.27 2.32 -3.63
CA GLU A 51 -8.71 2.29 -3.98
C GLU A 51 -9.19 3.65 -4.49
N LEU A 52 -8.79 4.74 -3.84
CA LEU A 52 -9.13 6.10 -4.29
C LEU A 52 -8.56 6.38 -5.67
N TRP A 53 -7.29 6.07 -5.89
CA TRP A 53 -6.64 6.24 -7.18
C TRP A 53 -7.37 5.46 -8.28
N LYS A 54 -7.77 4.21 -8.01
CA LYS A 54 -8.55 3.39 -8.97
C LYS A 54 -9.90 4.03 -9.30
N GLN A 55 -10.58 4.63 -8.31
CA GLN A 55 -11.85 5.31 -8.53
C GLN A 55 -11.66 6.57 -9.39
N GLU A 56 -10.67 7.39 -9.05
CA GLU A 56 -10.33 8.62 -9.77
C GLU A 56 -9.90 8.34 -11.23
N ASN A 57 -9.22 7.23 -11.46
CA ASN A 57 -8.69 6.86 -12.78
C ASN A 57 -9.56 5.84 -13.52
N ALA A 58 -10.75 5.52 -13.00
CA ALA A 58 -11.61 4.48 -13.56
C ALA A 58 -11.99 4.72 -15.03
N GLU A 59 -12.21 5.98 -15.41
CA GLU A 59 -12.51 6.35 -16.80
C GLU A 59 -11.29 6.21 -17.72
N ALA A 60 -10.13 6.71 -17.30
CA ALA A 60 -8.89 6.56 -18.07
C ALA A 60 -8.51 5.09 -18.25
N ILE A 61 -8.65 4.28 -17.20
CA ILE A 61 -8.43 2.83 -17.25
C ILE A 61 -9.40 2.17 -18.23
N ARG A 62 -10.69 2.52 -18.18
CA ARG A 62 -11.69 1.98 -19.12
C ARG A 62 -11.38 2.35 -20.57
N SER A 63 -11.13 3.62 -20.85
CA SER A 63 -10.79 4.09 -22.19
C SER A 63 -9.53 3.40 -22.73
N TYR A 64 -8.51 3.23 -21.89
CA TYR A 64 -7.31 2.50 -22.27
C TYR A 64 -7.59 1.02 -22.54
N ASN A 65 -8.40 0.37 -21.70
CA ASN A 65 -8.76 -1.04 -21.88
C ASN A 65 -9.58 -1.27 -23.16
N GLU A 66 -10.50 -0.37 -23.49
CA GLU A 66 -11.27 -0.40 -24.74
C GLU A 66 -10.34 -0.28 -25.94
N TRP A 67 -9.43 0.70 -25.92
CA TRP A 67 -8.44 0.88 -26.99
C TRP A 67 -7.52 -0.34 -27.15
N VAL A 68 -7.05 -0.95 -26.05
CA VAL A 68 -6.26 -2.19 -26.11
C VAL A 68 -7.07 -3.38 -26.64
N ALA A 69 -8.37 -3.44 -26.38
CA ALA A 69 -9.24 -4.50 -26.90
C ALA A 69 -9.44 -4.37 -28.42
N GLU A 70 -9.50 -3.14 -28.93
CA GLU A 70 -9.66 -2.86 -30.36
C GLU A 70 -8.34 -2.96 -31.13
N GLU A 71 -7.27 -2.34 -30.63
CA GLU A 71 -5.99 -2.17 -31.34
C GLU A 71 -4.92 -3.19 -30.92
N GLY A 72 -5.18 -3.96 -29.87
CA GLY A 72 -4.22 -4.88 -29.27
C GLY A 72 -3.19 -4.17 -28.38
N LEU A 73 -2.26 -4.94 -27.84
CA LEU A 73 -1.24 -4.40 -26.94
C LEU A 73 -0.22 -3.54 -27.72
N PRO A 74 -0.05 -2.26 -27.36
CA PRO A 74 0.98 -1.43 -27.96
C PRO A 74 2.34 -2.08 -27.74
N PHE A 75 3.15 -2.06 -28.80
CA PHE A 75 4.52 -2.60 -28.78
C PHE A 75 4.62 -4.11 -28.51
N ALA A 76 3.53 -4.88 -28.58
CA ALA A 76 3.57 -6.34 -28.51
C ALA A 76 4.59 -6.96 -29.49
N LYS A 77 4.74 -6.34 -30.67
CA LYS A 77 5.72 -6.71 -31.70
C LYS A 77 7.20 -6.63 -31.28
N PHE A 78 7.52 -5.97 -30.17
CA PHE A 78 8.88 -5.83 -29.65
C PHE A 78 9.14 -6.63 -28.38
N ARG A 79 8.15 -7.40 -27.89
CA ARG A 79 8.30 -8.22 -26.68
C ARG A 79 9.19 -9.42 -26.96
N GLN A 80 10.40 -9.43 -26.39
CA GLN A 80 11.24 -10.63 -26.31
C GLN A 80 10.79 -11.44 -25.08
N PHE A 81 10.54 -12.72 -25.30
CA PHE A 81 9.96 -13.71 -24.37
C PHE A 81 10.80 -13.86 -23.09
#